data_AF-A0A374R2J2-F1
#
_entry.id   AF-A0A374R2J2-F1
#
_cell.length_a   1.000
_cell.length_b   1.000
_cell.length_c   1.000
_cell.angle_alpha   90.00
_cell.angle_beta   90.00
_cell.angle_gamma   90.00
#
_symmetry.space_group_name_H-M   'P 1'
#
loop_
_entity.id
_entity.type
_entity.pdbx_description
1 polymer ?
#
loop_
_entity_poly.entity_id
_entity_poly.type
_entity_poly.pdbx_seq_one_letter_code
_entity_poly.pdbx_strand_id
1 'polypeptide(L)'
;MDERTTRGLAFKRRDSEGNVTAFRNTITSKLGMTDLQGLLIGKSGEFTEAVEAFEVEGFARDALLKILLPASDLTRKVRLANAIGVPFSVWIHGTDDKGIIRAIQLDVDEERLGGVKVVTERLCTEDRFIEWWAEKKKTPQTKRFRKQYIQNSYFDKLLESHGMVWGGNIDGAIFAPDGSVEAIVEIRCTEKNPIETYDPSRYYKEDTFTWQPVLKLSRDLDIPCVLLTFKKEYKDGETGVLGIAGVLGNDDNGLKYLDAKPPCNNLVHSADEVRRFVLDMKMAHAQLK
;
A
#
# COMPACT_ATOMS: atom_id res chain seq x y z
N MET A 1 -5.74 11.06 4.66
CA MET A 1 -5.87 12.53 4.52
C MET A 1 -7.25 12.79 3.98
N ASP A 2 -8.11 13.52 4.69
CA ASP A 2 -9.48 13.82 4.23
C ASP A 2 -9.40 14.81 3.05
N GLU A 3 -9.98 14.47 1.91
CA GLU A 3 -9.99 15.26 0.66
C GLU A 3 -10.60 16.67 0.84
N ARG A 4 -11.17 16.97 2.02
CA ARG A 4 -11.94 18.19 2.28
C ARG A 4 -11.14 19.37 2.83
N THR A 5 -9.83 19.26 3.08
CA THR A 5 -9.05 20.35 3.73
C THR A 5 -8.13 21.19 2.82
N THR A 6 -8.22 21.08 1.49
CA THR A 6 -7.50 21.97 0.55
C THR A 6 -8.45 22.75 -0.34
N ARG A 7 -9.17 23.72 0.25
CA ARG A 7 -9.91 24.74 -0.49
C ARG A 7 -8.92 25.64 -1.26
N GLY A 8 -8.45 25.20 -2.42
CA GLY A 8 -7.68 26.01 -3.37
C GLY A 8 -6.60 25.28 -4.17
N LEU A 9 -6.23 24.05 -3.82
CA LEU A 9 -5.20 23.28 -4.52
C LEU A 9 -5.81 21.93 -4.92
N ALA A 10 -6.11 21.78 -6.21
CA ALA A 10 -6.55 20.51 -6.78
C ALA A 10 -5.30 19.65 -7.04
N PHE A 11 -5.07 18.68 -6.16
CA PHE A 11 -4.10 17.62 -6.40
C PHE A 11 -4.77 16.27 -6.19
N LYS A 12 -4.23 15.26 -6.86
CA LYS A 12 -4.70 13.89 -6.84
C LYS A 12 -3.54 12.96 -6.60
N ARG A 13 -3.60 12.17 -5.52
CA ARG A 13 -2.68 11.04 -5.33
C ARG A 13 -3.06 9.93 -6.31
N ARG A 14 -2.07 9.28 -6.91
CA ARG A 14 -2.28 8.03 -7.64
C ARG A 14 -2.65 6.96 -6.63
N ASP A 15 -3.87 6.46 -6.72
CA ASP A 15 -4.37 5.37 -5.90
C ASP A 15 -4.94 4.25 -6.79
N SER A 16 -4.75 3.02 -6.35
CA SER A 16 -5.31 1.81 -6.95
C SER A 16 -6.55 1.30 -6.21
N GLU A 17 -6.85 1.84 -5.03
CA GLU A 17 -8.07 1.53 -4.31
C GLU A 17 -9.28 2.12 -5.06
N GLY A 18 -10.21 1.24 -5.43
CA GLY A 18 -11.48 1.63 -6.07
C GLY A 18 -12.52 2.05 -5.04
N ASN A 19 -13.79 1.68 -5.28
CA ASN A 19 -14.85 1.91 -4.30
C ASN A 19 -14.60 1.09 -3.02
N VAL A 20 -14.27 1.79 -1.93
CA VAL A 20 -14.07 1.20 -0.60
C VAL A 20 -15.36 1.30 0.22
N THR A 21 -15.77 0.21 0.85
CA THR A 21 -16.96 0.22 1.71
C THR A 21 -16.74 1.11 2.94
N ALA A 22 -17.80 1.74 3.44
CA ALA A 22 -17.74 2.56 4.65
C ALA A 22 -17.19 1.78 5.86
N PHE A 23 -17.50 0.48 5.94
CA PHE A 23 -16.97 -0.39 6.98
C PHE A 23 -15.46 -0.59 6.86
N ARG A 24 -14.92 -0.93 5.67
CA ARG A 24 -13.47 -1.04 5.45
C ARG A 24 -12.77 0.27 5.82
N ASN A 25 -13.27 1.41 5.32
CA ASN A 25 -12.71 2.73 5.65
C ASN A 25 -12.70 3.02 7.15
N THR A 26 -13.75 2.62 7.87
CA THR A 26 -13.82 2.79 9.32
C THR A 26 -12.75 1.94 10.02
N ILE A 27 -12.58 0.68 9.61
CA ILE A 27 -11.58 -0.22 10.19
C ILE A 27 -10.16 0.29 9.92
N THR A 28 -9.81 0.56 8.65
CA THR A 28 -8.46 0.98 8.27
C THR A 28 -8.07 2.33 8.90
N SER A 29 -9.01 3.28 8.94
CA SER A 29 -8.81 4.59 9.58
C SER A 29 -8.56 4.47 11.08
N LYS A 30 -9.38 3.69 11.79
CA LYS A 30 -9.22 3.49 13.25
C LYS A 30 -7.93 2.76 13.62
N LEU A 31 -7.46 1.86 12.75
CA LEU A 31 -6.17 1.19 12.93
C LEU A 31 -4.97 2.10 12.64
N GLY A 32 -5.21 3.29 12.07
CA GLY A 32 -4.15 4.17 11.60
C GLY A 32 -3.29 3.53 10.51
N MET A 33 -3.89 2.65 9.71
CA MET A 33 -3.20 1.94 8.63
C MET A 33 -2.67 2.92 7.59
N THR A 34 -1.47 2.66 7.11
CA THR A 34 -0.83 3.42 6.03
C THR A 34 -0.51 2.46 4.89
N ASP A 35 -1.07 2.74 3.72
CA ASP A 35 -0.80 1.99 2.50
C ASP A 35 0.53 2.40 1.85
N LEU A 36 0.99 1.67 0.85
CA LEU A 36 2.08 2.10 -0.02
C LEU A 36 1.76 1.73 -1.47
N GLN A 37 1.64 2.73 -2.34
CA GLN A 37 1.15 2.50 -3.71
C GLN A 37 2.21 1.91 -4.63
N GLY A 38 3.49 1.94 -4.25
CA GLY A 38 4.53 1.25 -4.97
C GLY A 38 5.69 0.86 -4.07
N LEU A 39 5.92 -0.44 -3.96
CA LEU A 39 7.12 -1.04 -3.43
C LEU A 39 7.75 -1.90 -4.53
N LEU A 40 8.80 -1.36 -5.13
CA LEU A 40 9.40 -1.91 -6.33
C LEU A 40 10.37 -3.04 -5.98
N ILE A 41 10.40 -4.05 -6.84
CA ILE A 41 11.26 -5.23 -6.70
C ILE A 41 12.14 -5.37 -7.94
N GLY A 42 13.43 -5.56 -7.68
CA GLY A 42 14.48 -5.75 -8.67
C GLY A 42 14.59 -7.18 -9.16
N LYS A 43 15.68 -7.48 -9.88
CA LYS A 43 15.81 -8.74 -10.64
C LYS A 43 16.07 -9.93 -9.72
N SER A 44 16.73 -9.70 -8.60
CA SER A 44 17.08 -10.73 -7.62
C SER A 44 16.02 -10.91 -6.53
N GLY A 45 14.88 -10.20 -6.65
CA GLY A 45 13.79 -10.21 -5.67
C GLY A 45 14.00 -9.23 -4.52
N GLU A 46 15.02 -8.40 -4.56
CA GLU A 46 15.31 -7.31 -3.63
C GLU A 46 14.30 -6.16 -3.77
N PHE A 47 13.93 -5.52 -2.66
CA PHE A 47 13.24 -4.24 -2.74
C PHE A 47 14.22 -3.17 -3.24
N THR A 48 13.78 -2.33 -4.16
CA THR A 48 14.65 -1.31 -4.78
C THR A 48 14.27 0.10 -4.38
N GLU A 49 12.97 0.39 -4.30
CA GLU A 49 12.48 1.75 -4.04
C GLU A 49 10.99 1.72 -3.64
N ALA A 50 10.62 2.55 -2.67
CA ALA A 50 9.24 2.87 -2.37
C ALA A 50 8.82 4.13 -3.14
N VAL A 51 7.61 4.16 -3.68
CA VAL A 51 7.18 5.24 -4.57
C VAL A 51 5.72 5.64 -4.39
N GLU A 52 5.50 6.95 -4.38
CA GLU A 52 4.19 7.59 -4.51
C GLU A 52 4.16 8.51 -5.73
N ALA A 53 2.97 8.74 -6.27
CA ALA A 53 2.77 9.59 -7.42
C ALA A 53 1.59 10.55 -7.20
N PHE A 54 1.74 11.79 -7.69
CA PHE A 54 0.72 12.84 -7.57
C PHE A 54 0.55 13.61 -8.87
N GLU A 55 -0.68 14.00 -9.14
CA GLU A 55 -1.05 14.94 -10.19
C GLU A 55 -1.51 16.24 -9.55
N VAL A 56 -1.09 17.38 -10.10
CA VAL A 56 -1.34 18.70 -9.52
C VAL A 56 -1.79 19.67 -10.59
N GLU A 57 -2.89 20.37 -10.34
CA GLU A 57 -3.37 21.45 -11.21
C GLU A 57 -2.67 22.78 -10.88
N GLY A 58 -2.24 23.55 -11.89
CA GLY A 58 -1.75 24.91 -11.69
C GLY A 58 -0.36 25.07 -11.04
N PHE A 59 -0.10 26.29 -10.56
CA PHE A 59 1.10 26.72 -9.82
C PHE A 59 1.20 26.14 -8.38
N ALA A 60 0.35 25.17 -8.04
CA ALA A 60 0.17 24.56 -6.73
C ALA A 60 1.34 23.70 -6.23
N ARG A 61 2.46 23.63 -6.96
CA ARG A 61 3.50 22.61 -6.76
C ARG A 61 4.30 22.81 -5.48
N ASP A 62 4.75 24.04 -5.21
CA ASP A 62 5.45 24.37 -3.96
C ASP A 62 4.49 24.30 -2.76
N ALA A 63 3.20 24.52 -3.00
CA ALA A 63 2.17 24.37 -1.98
C ALA A 63 1.89 22.90 -1.67
N LEU A 64 1.92 22.00 -2.66
CA LEU A 64 1.80 20.56 -2.44
C LEU A 64 2.93 20.07 -1.54
N LEU A 65 4.18 20.46 -1.80
CA LEU A 65 5.29 20.11 -0.91
C LEU A 65 5.03 20.58 0.53
N LYS A 66 4.59 21.82 0.73
CA LYS A 66 4.24 22.33 2.07
C LYS A 66 3.11 21.54 2.75
N ILE A 67 2.22 20.89 1.98
CA ILE A 67 1.17 20.02 2.49
C ILE A 67 1.70 18.61 2.79
N LEU A 68 2.54 18.07 1.91
CA LEU A 68 3.10 16.73 2.02
C LEU A 68 4.11 16.62 3.18
N LEU A 69 5.01 17.59 3.36
CA LEU A 69 6.05 17.54 4.38
C LEU A 69 5.55 17.42 5.84
N PRO A 70 4.44 18.07 6.26
CA PRO A 70 3.81 17.83 7.58
C PRO A 70 2.89 16.60 7.65
N ALA A 71 2.65 15.88 6.56
CA ALA A 71 1.67 14.80 6.56
C ALA A 71 2.17 13.57 7.32
N SER A 72 1.54 13.26 8.45
CA SER A 72 1.88 12.09 9.29
C SER A 72 1.82 10.76 8.53
N ASP A 73 0.91 10.65 7.55
CA ASP A 73 0.80 9.48 6.67
C ASP A 73 2.04 9.34 5.77
N LEU A 74 2.53 10.44 5.19
CA LEU A 74 3.74 10.40 4.35
C LEU A 74 4.96 10.04 5.18
N THR A 75 5.08 10.58 6.39
CA THR A 75 6.14 10.21 7.33
C THR A 75 6.14 8.71 7.65
N ARG A 76 4.96 8.09 7.82
CA ARG A 76 4.86 6.63 8.01
C ARG A 76 5.32 5.84 6.79
N LYS A 77 4.98 6.29 5.57
CA LYS A 77 5.44 5.66 4.33
C LYS A 77 6.96 5.72 4.18
N VAL A 78 7.55 6.88 4.49
CA VAL A 78 9.01 7.04 4.50
C VAL A 78 9.65 6.16 5.58
N ARG A 79 9.07 6.09 6.79
CA ARG A 79 9.54 5.16 7.84
C ARG A 79 9.49 3.70 7.41
N LEU A 80 8.43 3.28 6.71
CA LEU A 80 8.32 1.93 6.17
C LEU A 80 9.43 1.66 5.15
N ALA A 81 9.69 2.59 4.24
CA ALA A 81 10.77 2.46 3.25
C ALA A 81 12.15 2.40 3.92
N ASN A 82 12.40 3.25 4.91
CA ASN A 82 13.65 3.24 5.68
C ASN A 82 13.83 1.94 6.46
N ALA A 83 12.76 1.35 7.02
CA ALA A 83 12.82 0.10 7.77
C ALA A 83 13.28 -1.09 6.91
N ILE A 84 12.99 -1.09 5.61
CA ILE A 84 13.50 -2.07 4.64
C ILE A 84 14.76 -1.60 3.89
N GLY A 85 15.30 -0.43 4.23
CA GLY A 85 16.55 0.07 3.66
C GLY A 85 16.46 0.53 2.20
N VAL A 86 15.30 1.00 1.73
CA VAL A 86 15.13 1.52 0.36
C VAL A 86 14.78 3.02 0.35
N PRO A 87 15.15 3.76 -0.72
CA PRO A 87 14.72 5.13 -0.88
C PRO A 87 13.19 5.26 -0.98
N PHE A 88 12.68 6.44 -0.59
CA PHE A 88 11.30 6.83 -0.82
C PHE A 88 11.23 7.98 -1.84
N SER A 89 10.62 7.71 -2.99
CA SER A 89 10.47 8.67 -4.08
C SER A 89 9.03 9.13 -4.26
N VAL A 90 8.87 10.42 -4.55
CA VAL A 90 7.60 11.04 -4.92
C VAL A 90 7.75 11.62 -6.32
N TRP A 91 6.86 11.20 -7.23
CA TRP A 91 6.80 11.71 -8.60
C TRP A 91 5.57 12.57 -8.78
N ILE A 92 5.77 13.79 -9.27
CA ILE A 92 4.70 14.79 -9.37
C ILE A 92 4.60 15.27 -10.82
N HIS A 93 3.43 15.08 -11.43
CA HIS A 93 3.09 15.64 -12.72
C HIS A 93 2.19 16.87 -12.54
N GLY A 94 2.57 18.00 -13.13
CA GLY A 94 1.72 19.18 -13.20
C GLY A 94 0.87 19.15 -14.46
N THR A 95 -0.45 19.27 -14.36
CA THR A 95 -1.36 19.15 -15.52
C THR A 95 -1.08 20.16 -16.65
N ASP A 96 -0.42 21.27 -16.31
CA ASP A 96 -0.14 22.38 -17.22
C ASP A 96 1.23 22.24 -17.92
N ASP A 97 2.13 21.39 -17.39
CA ASP A 97 3.47 21.18 -17.95
C ASP A 97 3.52 19.85 -18.70
N LYS A 98 3.21 19.92 -19.99
CA LYS A 98 3.31 18.74 -20.85
C LYS A 98 4.75 18.22 -20.87
N GLY A 99 4.94 17.00 -20.38
CA GLY A 99 6.20 16.26 -20.48
C GLY A 99 7.24 16.56 -19.41
N ILE A 100 6.94 17.39 -18.39
CA ILE A 100 7.85 17.64 -17.27
C ILE A 100 7.28 17.00 -16.00
N ILE A 101 8.08 16.13 -15.39
CA ILE A 101 7.79 15.46 -14.13
C ILE A 101 8.81 15.93 -13.09
N ARG A 102 8.36 16.19 -11.87
CA ARG A 102 9.23 16.47 -10.73
C ARG A 102 9.45 15.17 -9.95
N ALA A 103 10.71 14.80 -9.74
CA ALA A 103 11.10 13.66 -8.93
C ALA A 103 11.73 14.15 -7.64
N ILE A 104 11.23 13.66 -6.52
CA ILE A 104 11.63 14.10 -5.18
C ILE A 104 11.95 12.88 -4.36
N GLN A 105 13.12 12.82 -3.77
CA GLN A 105 13.45 11.82 -2.76
C GLN A 105 13.21 12.42 -1.38
N LEU A 106 12.46 11.70 -0.55
CA LEU A 106 12.15 12.11 0.82
C LEU A 106 12.84 11.20 1.83
N ASP A 107 13.10 11.75 3.01
CA ASP A 107 13.58 11.03 4.19
C ASP A 107 12.91 11.59 5.44
N VAL A 108 13.01 10.89 6.57
CA VAL A 108 12.50 11.35 7.85
C VAL A 108 13.26 12.60 8.28
N ASP A 109 12.52 13.60 8.75
CA ASP A 109 13.10 14.76 9.43
C ASP A 109 13.17 14.46 10.94
N GLU A 110 14.34 14.00 11.40
CA GLU A 110 14.55 13.68 12.82
C GLU A 110 14.54 14.94 13.72
N GLU A 111 14.82 16.12 13.16
CA GLU A 111 14.79 17.39 13.91
C GLU A 111 13.35 17.88 14.12
N ARG A 112 12.45 17.50 13.22
CA ARG A 112 11.03 17.82 13.29
C ARG A 112 10.20 16.56 13.47
N LEU A 113 9.93 16.22 14.73
CA LEU A 113 9.06 15.10 15.14
C LEU A 113 7.84 14.96 14.23
N GLY A 114 7.82 13.90 13.42
CA GLY A 114 6.72 13.56 12.53
C GLY A 114 6.74 14.20 11.14
N GLY A 115 7.81 14.91 10.76
CA GLY A 115 8.02 15.48 9.43
C GLY A 115 8.88 14.61 8.52
N VAL A 116 8.85 14.96 7.23
CA VAL A 116 9.80 14.48 6.22
C VAL A 116 10.59 15.67 5.67
N LYS A 117 11.79 15.40 5.15
CA LYS A 117 12.67 16.36 4.48
C LYS A 117 12.93 15.94 3.04
N VAL A 118 13.21 16.92 2.18
CA VAL A 118 13.65 16.68 0.81
C VAL A 118 15.15 16.37 0.82
N VAL A 119 15.51 15.19 0.31
CA VAL A 119 16.91 14.78 0.12
C VAL A 119 17.41 15.24 -1.24
N THR A 120 16.64 14.96 -2.29
CA THR A 120 16.93 15.43 -3.64
C THR A 120 15.65 15.86 -4.35
N GLU A 121 15.79 16.81 -5.26
CA GLU A 121 14.69 17.28 -6.10
C GLU A 121 15.22 17.58 -7.49
N ARG A 122 14.51 17.11 -8.52
CA ARG A 122 14.87 17.35 -9.92
C ARG A 122 13.63 17.42 -10.81
N LEU A 123 13.76 18.18 -11.89
CA LEU A 123 12.85 18.10 -13.02
C LEU A 123 13.39 17.08 -14.03
N CYS A 124 12.50 16.29 -14.62
CA CYS A 124 12.85 15.24 -15.56
C CYS A 124 11.75 15.08 -16.61
N THR A 125 12.09 14.42 -17.71
CA THR A 125 11.15 14.12 -18.80
C THR A 125 10.38 12.84 -18.52
N GLU A 126 9.32 12.62 -19.29
CA GLU A 126 8.60 11.33 -19.34
C GLU A 126 9.55 10.15 -19.59
N ASP A 127 10.44 10.25 -20.58
CA ASP A 127 11.42 9.20 -20.89
C ASP A 127 12.31 8.87 -19.69
N ARG A 128 12.73 9.87 -18.91
CA ARG A 128 13.55 9.66 -17.72
C ARG A 128 12.78 8.95 -16.61
N PHE A 129 11.49 9.22 -16.46
CA PHE A 129 10.64 8.45 -15.55
C PHE A 129 10.50 7.00 -16.01
N ILE A 130 10.30 6.75 -17.31
CA ILE A 130 10.19 5.40 -17.86
C ILE A 130 11.50 4.61 -17.68
N GLU A 131 12.64 5.22 -17.99
CA GLU A 131 13.97 4.63 -17.75
C GLU A 131 14.16 4.26 -16.29
N TRP A 132 13.85 5.19 -15.36
CA TRP A 132 13.93 4.93 -13.92
C TRP A 132 12.99 3.79 -13.49
N TRP A 133 11.74 3.79 -13.94
CA TRP A 133 10.78 2.74 -13.60
C TRP A 133 11.27 1.37 -14.08
N ALA A 134 11.76 1.31 -15.33
CA ALA A 134 12.30 0.11 -15.92
C ALA A 134 13.58 -0.37 -15.21
N GLU A 135 14.40 0.55 -14.67
CA GLU A 135 15.57 0.22 -13.86
C GLU A 135 15.17 -0.40 -12.51
N LYS A 136 14.22 0.21 -11.81
CA LYS A 136 13.83 -0.22 -10.45
C LYS A 136 12.92 -1.44 -10.43
N LYS A 137 11.93 -1.51 -11.32
CA LYS A 137 10.95 -2.60 -11.35
C LYS A 137 11.31 -3.65 -12.39
N LYS A 138 11.83 -4.79 -11.94
CA LYS A 138 12.24 -5.91 -12.82
C LYS A 138 11.36 -7.15 -12.68
N THR A 139 10.36 -7.14 -11.80
CA THR A 139 9.41 -8.25 -11.64
C THR A 139 8.56 -8.48 -12.89
N PRO A 140 8.23 -9.75 -13.22
CA PRO A 140 7.30 -10.06 -14.30
C PRO A 140 5.94 -9.37 -14.13
N GLN A 141 5.48 -8.70 -15.17
CA GLN A 141 4.18 -8.02 -15.21
C GLN A 141 3.14 -9.02 -15.73
N THR A 142 2.56 -9.81 -14.83
CA THR A 142 1.79 -11.01 -15.20
C THR A 142 0.29 -10.79 -15.43
N LYS A 143 -0.29 -9.69 -14.93
CA LYS A 143 -1.70 -9.37 -15.14
C LYS A 143 -1.88 -8.73 -16.51
N ARG A 144 -2.49 -9.46 -17.46
CA ARG A 144 -2.95 -8.91 -18.74
C ARG A 144 -3.94 -7.77 -18.48
N PHE A 145 -3.79 -6.68 -19.23
CA PHE A 145 -4.71 -5.55 -19.23
C PHE A 145 -6.18 -5.99 -19.37
N ARG A 146 -6.95 -5.93 -18.28
CA ARG A 146 -8.42 -5.99 -18.33
C ARG A 146 -8.95 -4.57 -18.14
N LYS A 147 -9.28 -3.89 -19.25
CA LYS A 147 -9.76 -2.49 -19.27
C LYS A 147 -11.01 -2.30 -18.39
N GLN A 148 -10.91 -1.42 -17.38
CA GLN A 148 -11.83 -0.29 -17.10
C GLN A 148 -11.51 0.50 -15.80
N TYR A 149 -10.60 0.04 -14.92
CA TYR A 149 -10.39 0.71 -13.61
C TYR A 149 -9.03 1.39 -13.37
N ILE A 150 -8.11 1.41 -14.35
CA ILE A 150 -6.76 2.02 -14.19
C ILE A 150 -6.59 3.31 -15.04
N GLN A 151 -7.67 3.81 -15.67
CA GLN A 151 -7.62 4.93 -16.63
C GLN A 151 -7.52 6.35 -16.02
N ASN A 152 -7.30 6.46 -14.71
CA ASN A 152 -7.53 7.72 -14.01
C ASN A 152 -6.27 8.46 -13.56
N SER A 153 -5.07 7.89 -13.70
CA SER A 153 -3.82 8.64 -13.43
C SER A 153 -2.96 8.85 -14.67
N TYR A 154 -2.22 9.95 -14.70
CA TYR A 154 -1.23 10.25 -15.72
C TYR A 154 -0.11 9.19 -15.76
N PHE A 155 0.39 8.78 -14.59
CA PHE A 155 1.50 7.82 -14.50
C PHE A 155 1.11 6.42 -14.99
N ASP A 156 -0.10 5.97 -14.72
CA ASP A 156 -0.60 4.70 -15.26
C ASP A 156 -0.62 4.77 -16.80
N LYS A 157 -1.17 5.84 -17.39
CA LYS A 157 -1.21 6.04 -18.86
C LYS A 157 0.20 6.10 -19.49
N LEU A 158 1.13 6.76 -18.81
CA LEU A 158 2.51 6.88 -19.28
C LEU A 158 3.24 5.54 -19.26
N LEU A 159 3.09 4.74 -18.19
CA LEU A 159 3.64 3.39 -18.14
C LEU A 159 2.99 2.49 -19.20
N GLU A 160 1.68 2.60 -19.38
CA GLU A 160 0.90 1.82 -20.34
C GLU A 160 1.37 2.06 -21.78
N SER A 161 1.66 3.31 -22.16
CA SER A 161 2.17 3.62 -23.50
C SER A 161 3.54 2.99 -23.79
N HIS A 162 4.25 2.55 -22.75
CA HIS A 162 5.53 1.85 -22.83
C HIS A 162 5.43 0.35 -22.51
N GLY A 163 4.22 -0.22 -22.46
CA GLY A 163 4.00 -1.64 -22.16
C GLY A 163 4.32 -2.04 -20.71
N MET A 164 4.38 -1.07 -19.81
CA MET A 164 4.62 -1.25 -18.38
C MET A 164 3.31 -1.03 -17.60
N VAL A 165 3.29 -1.49 -16.35
CA VAL A 165 2.17 -1.23 -15.43
C VAL A 165 2.68 -0.80 -14.07
N TRP A 166 1.92 0.08 -13.43
CA TRP A 166 2.10 0.40 -12.03
C TRP A 166 1.74 -0.82 -11.18
N GLY A 167 2.60 -1.20 -10.25
CA GLY A 167 2.31 -2.31 -9.35
C GLY A 167 3.38 -2.53 -8.28
N GLY A 168 3.08 -3.40 -7.33
CA GLY A 168 3.84 -3.56 -6.09
C GLY A 168 3.19 -2.84 -4.91
N ASN A 169 1.87 -2.77 -4.88
CA ASN A 169 1.15 -2.07 -3.82
C ASN A 169 1.20 -2.90 -2.52
N ILE A 170 1.24 -2.21 -1.38
CA ILE A 170 1.05 -2.78 -0.05
C ILE A 170 -0.23 -2.17 0.52
N ASP A 171 -1.23 -3.02 0.81
CA ASP A 171 -2.56 -2.57 1.23
C ASP A 171 -2.55 -1.85 2.59
N GLY A 172 -1.62 -2.21 3.47
CA GLY A 172 -1.40 -1.43 4.69
C GLY A 172 -0.25 -1.90 5.55
N ALA A 173 0.21 -0.97 6.39
CA ALA A 173 1.10 -1.20 7.51
C ALA A 173 0.50 -0.55 8.76
N ILE A 174 0.63 -1.24 9.90
CA ILE A 174 0.21 -0.75 11.21
C ILE A 174 1.45 -0.34 11.99
N PHE A 175 1.38 0.81 12.65
CA PHE A 175 2.49 1.39 13.40
C PHE A 175 2.23 1.37 14.91
N ALA A 176 3.30 1.24 15.68
CA ALA A 176 3.31 1.46 17.11
C ALA A 176 3.35 2.97 17.42
N PRO A 177 3.07 3.37 18.68
CA PRO A 177 3.19 4.77 19.11
C PRO A 177 4.59 5.37 18.92
N ASP A 178 5.63 4.53 18.94
CA ASP A 178 7.03 4.93 18.71
C ASP A 178 7.38 5.10 17.22
N GLY A 179 6.45 4.80 16.30
CA GLY A 179 6.64 4.89 14.87
C GLY A 179 7.33 3.68 14.22
N SER A 180 7.59 2.62 14.98
CA SER A 180 8.02 1.33 14.43
C SER A 180 6.85 0.62 13.72
N VAL A 181 7.17 -0.18 12.71
CA VAL A 181 6.17 -0.99 12.00
C VAL A 181 5.85 -2.23 12.86
N GLU A 182 4.58 -2.47 13.14
CA GLU A 182 4.14 -3.60 13.97
C GLU A 182 3.58 -4.76 13.16
N ALA A 183 2.94 -4.48 12.03
CA ALA A 183 2.38 -5.49 11.16
C ALA A 183 2.24 -4.97 9.73
N ILE A 184 2.36 -5.88 8.76
CA ILE A 184 1.89 -5.67 7.39
C ILE A 184 0.49 -6.24 7.27
N VAL A 185 -0.36 -5.57 6.51
CA VAL A 185 -1.73 -5.96 6.27
C VAL A 185 -1.95 -6.18 4.79
N GLU A 186 -2.50 -7.34 4.44
CA GLU A 186 -3.05 -7.62 3.12
C GLU A 186 -4.57 -7.58 3.19
N ILE A 187 -5.20 -6.92 2.23
CA ILE A 187 -6.65 -6.80 2.13
C ILE A 187 -7.15 -7.65 0.95
N ARG A 188 -8.22 -8.42 1.22
CA ARG A 188 -8.99 -9.12 0.19
C ARG A 188 -10.43 -8.71 0.26
N CYS A 189 -11.04 -8.50 -0.90
CA CYS A 189 -12.45 -8.17 -1.03
C CYS A 189 -13.16 -9.25 -1.84
N THR A 190 -14.25 -9.81 -1.31
CA THR A 190 -14.99 -10.90 -1.95
C THR A 190 -16.45 -10.55 -2.25
N GLU A 191 -16.96 -11.06 -3.36
CA GLU A 191 -18.38 -11.05 -3.70
C GLU A 191 -19.12 -12.26 -3.11
N LYS A 192 -18.37 -13.25 -2.58
CA LYS A 192 -18.99 -14.44 -1.98
C LYS A 192 -19.67 -14.06 -0.68
N ASN A 193 -20.94 -14.45 -0.60
CA ASN A 193 -21.77 -14.26 0.57
C ASN A 193 -22.37 -15.62 0.98
N PRO A 194 -22.20 -16.05 2.25
CA PRO A 194 -21.58 -15.33 3.37
C PRO A 194 -20.04 -15.41 3.32
N ILE A 195 -19.34 -14.52 4.04
CA ILE A 195 -17.86 -14.36 3.97
C ILE A 195 -17.12 -15.62 4.47
N GLU A 196 -17.81 -16.39 5.30
CA GLU A 196 -17.46 -17.71 5.85
C GLU A 196 -17.21 -18.77 4.77
N THR A 197 -17.56 -18.49 3.52
CA THR A 197 -17.32 -19.39 2.38
C THR A 197 -16.10 -19.02 1.54
N TYR A 198 -15.38 -17.96 1.92
CA TYR A 198 -14.27 -17.42 1.13
C TYR A 198 -12.93 -17.49 1.89
N ASP A 199 -12.07 -18.39 1.43
CA ASP A 199 -10.69 -18.50 1.87
C ASP A 199 -9.74 -18.02 0.74
N PRO A 200 -8.99 -16.92 0.94
CA PRO A 200 -8.01 -16.42 -0.02
C PRO A 200 -6.92 -17.42 -0.43
N SER A 201 -6.59 -18.39 0.43
CA SER A 201 -5.59 -19.44 0.15
C SER A 201 -5.93 -20.25 -1.11
N ARG A 202 -7.23 -20.45 -1.38
CA ARG A 202 -7.72 -21.19 -2.56
C ARG A 202 -7.39 -20.53 -3.90
N TYR A 203 -7.03 -19.24 -3.87
CA TYR A 203 -6.68 -18.43 -5.03
C TYR A 203 -5.20 -18.02 -5.05
N TYR A 204 -4.40 -18.62 -4.15
CA TYR A 204 -3.00 -18.24 -3.98
C TYR A 204 -2.18 -18.41 -5.27
N LYS A 205 -2.39 -19.50 -6.01
CA LYS A 205 -1.62 -19.81 -7.22
C LYS A 205 -1.82 -18.74 -8.29
N GLU A 206 -3.04 -18.23 -8.43
CA GLU A 206 -3.39 -17.14 -9.34
C GLU A 206 -2.80 -15.78 -8.92
N ASP A 207 -2.63 -15.56 -7.61
CA ASP A 207 -2.17 -14.29 -7.02
C ASP A 207 -0.74 -14.35 -6.44
N THR A 208 0.07 -15.34 -6.85
CA THR A 208 1.43 -15.56 -6.30
C THR A 208 2.28 -14.28 -6.32
N PHE A 209 2.23 -13.52 -7.43
CA PHE A 209 3.00 -12.28 -7.58
C PHE A 209 2.51 -11.13 -6.70
N THR A 210 1.26 -11.16 -6.24
CA THR A 210 0.74 -10.20 -5.26
C THR A 210 1.19 -10.57 -3.85
N TRP A 211 1.20 -11.87 -3.52
CA TRP A 211 1.60 -12.33 -2.19
C TRP A 211 3.11 -12.28 -1.93
N GLN A 212 3.94 -12.49 -2.95
CA GLN A 212 5.40 -12.48 -2.84
C GLN A 212 5.97 -11.21 -2.17
N PRO A 213 5.68 -9.98 -2.62
CA PRO A 213 6.18 -8.77 -1.97
C PRO A 213 5.74 -8.65 -0.51
N VAL A 214 4.49 -9.01 -0.21
CA VAL A 214 3.91 -8.87 1.14
C VAL A 214 4.57 -9.84 2.14
N LEU A 215 4.68 -11.11 1.76
CA LEU A 215 5.33 -12.14 2.58
C LEU A 215 6.83 -11.90 2.71
N LYS A 216 7.47 -11.34 1.67
CA LYS A 216 8.86 -10.90 1.77
C LYS A 216 8.99 -9.74 2.75
N LEU A 217 8.15 -8.71 2.64
CA LEU A 217 8.19 -7.53 3.51
C LEU A 217 8.05 -7.90 4.99
N SER A 218 7.07 -8.75 5.30
CA SER A 218 6.86 -9.29 6.66
C SER A 218 8.10 -10.03 7.18
N ARG A 219 8.79 -10.80 6.34
CA ARG A 219 9.98 -11.56 6.71
C ARG A 219 11.22 -10.68 6.88
N ASP A 220 11.45 -9.74 5.95
CA ASP A 220 12.59 -8.82 5.99
C ASP A 220 12.53 -7.90 7.22
N LEU A 221 11.32 -7.46 7.60
CA LEU A 221 11.08 -6.66 8.80
C LEU A 221 10.91 -7.49 10.07
N ASP A 222 10.78 -8.81 9.94
CA ASP A 222 10.52 -9.73 11.04
C ASP A 222 9.29 -9.33 11.90
N ILE A 223 8.19 -9.04 11.19
CA ILE A 223 6.91 -8.62 11.76
C ILE A 223 5.76 -9.46 11.20
N PRO A 224 4.63 -9.56 11.92
CA PRO A 224 3.46 -10.30 11.46
C PRO A 224 2.86 -9.76 10.14
N CYS A 225 2.35 -10.70 9.33
CA CYS A 225 1.48 -10.42 8.18
C CYS A 225 0.03 -10.76 8.52
N VAL A 226 -0.86 -9.77 8.55
CA VAL A 226 -2.29 -9.94 8.84
C VAL A 226 -3.09 -9.87 7.55
N LEU A 227 -3.96 -10.85 7.34
CA LEU A 227 -4.90 -10.88 6.22
C LEU A 227 -6.28 -10.45 6.71
N LEU A 228 -6.78 -9.35 6.16
CA LEU A 228 -8.16 -8.88 6.36
C LEU A 228 -8.99 -9.18 5.11
N THR A 229 -10.11 -9.85 5.30
CA THR A 229 -11.03 -10.23 4.23
C THR A 229 -12.36 -9.53 4.45
N PHE A 230 -12.75 -8.68 3.50
CA PHE A 230 -13.99 -7.92 3.53
C PHE A 230 -14.96 -8.41 2.46
N LYS A 231 -16.26 -8.18 2.67
CA LYS A 231 -17.24 -8.18 1.57
C LYS A 231 -17.02 -6.96 0.68
N LYS A 232 -17.25 -7.10 -0.62
CA LYS A 232 -17.27 -5.96 -1.56
C LYS A 232 -18.44 -5.02 -1.29
N GLU A 233 -19.56 -5.54 -0.83
CA GLU A 233 -20.79 -4.78 -0.59
C GLU A 233 -21.49 -5.28 0.68
N TYR A 234 -22.14 -4.36 1.38
CA TYR A 234 -23.00 -4.63 2.53
C TYR A 234 -24.39 -4.12 2.20
N LYS A 235 -25.42 -4.87 2.59
CA LYS A 235 -26.82 -4.42 2.45
C LYS A 235 -27.11 -3.31 3.45
N ASP A 236 -28.11 -2.47 3.15
CA ASP A 236 -28.56 -1.45 4.07
C ASP A 236 -28.95 -2.06 5.44
N GLY A 237 -28.36 -1.52 6.51
CA GLY A 237 -28.56 -2.02 7.88
C GLY A 237 -27.79 -3.30 8.23
N GLU A 238 -27.02 -3.88 7.30
CA GLU A 238 -26.15 -5.03 7.60
C GLU A 238 -25.00 -4.60 8.53
N THR A 239 -24.77 -5.39 9.58
CA THR A 239 -23.62 -5.17 10.47
C THR A 239 -22.34 -5.55 9.75
N GLY A 240 -21.35 -4.66 9.78
CA GLY A 240 -20.02 -4.92 9.22
C GLY A 240 -19.36 -6.14 9.87
N VAL A 241 -18.79 -7.01 9.03
CA VAL A 241 -18.04 -8.20 9.45
C VAL A 241 -16.89 -8.42 8.49
N LEU A 242 -15.73 -8.79 9.02
CA LEU A 242 -14.56 -9.16 8.23
C LEU A 242 -13.94 -10.44 8.76
N GLY A 243 -13.34 -11.22 7.87
CA GLY A 243 -12.51 -12.36 8.24
C GLY A 243 -11.07 -11.91 8.50
N ILE A 244 -10.41 -12.47 9.51
CA ILE A 244 -9.04 -12.11 9.88
C ILE A 244 -8.16 -13.35 10.08
N ALA A 245 -6.94 -13.34 9.55
CA ALA A 245 -5.97 -14.41 9.78
C ALA A 245 -4.55 -13.86 9.89
N GLY A 246 -3.70 -14.54 10.66
CA GLY A 246 -2.26 -14.34 10.64
C GLY A 246 -1.66 -15.23 9.57
N VAL A 247 -0.87 -14.68 8.67
CA VAL A 247 -0.20 -15.42 7.58
C VAL A 247 1.25 -15.66 7.96
N LEU A 248 1.63 -16.92 8.11
CA LEU A 248 2.99 -17.34 8.49
C LEU A 248 3.90 -17.58 7.27
N GLY A 249 3.30 -17.71 6.09
CA GLY A 249 3.99 -17.99 4.85
C GLY A 249 3.09 -18.72 3.87
N ASN A 250 3.71 -19.49 2.98
CA ASN A 250 3.02 -20.23 1.92
C ASN A 250 3.71 -21.56 1.62
N ASP A 251 3.02 -22.45 0.92
CA ASP A 251 3.55 -23.65 0.28
C ASP A 251 2.80 -23.93 -1.04
N ASP A 252 3.02 -25.12 -1.61
CA ASP A 252 2.40 -25.56 -2.87
C ASP A 252 0.87 -25.68 -2.79
N ASN A 253 0.29 -25.70 -1.59
CA ASN A 253 -1.14 -25.79 -1.33
C ASN A 253 -1.78 -24.44 -1.02
N GLY A 254 -0.99 -23.39 -0.76
CA GLY A 254 -1.47 -22.02 -0.58
C GLY A 254 -0.85 -21.33 0.62
N LEU A 255 -1.64 -20.47 1.27
CA LEU A 255 -1.22 -19.71 2.45
C LEU A 255 -1.25 -20.60 3.71
N LYS A 256 -0.26 -20.40 4.58
CA LYS A 256 -0.20 -21.00 5.92
C LYS A 256 -0.69 -20.00 6.94
N TYR A 257 -1.74 -20.37 7.66
CA TYR A 257 -2.34 -19.53 8.69
C TYR A 257 -1.86 -19.90 10.09
N LEU A 258 -1.74 -18.89 10.95
CA LEU A 258 -1.58 -19.08 12.40
C LEU A 258 -2.74 -19.94 12.92
N ASP A 259 -2.41 -20.92 13.76
CA ASP A 259 -3.34 -21.90 14.34
C ASP A 259 -4.20 -22.66 13.31
N ALA A 260 -3.74 -22.73 12.05
CA ALA A 260 -4.51 -23.25 10.92
C ALA A 260 -5.91 -22.60 10.80
N LYS A 261 -6.04 -21.33 11.21
CA LYS A 261 -7.30 -20.60 11.27
C LYS A 261 -7.43 -19.62 10.07
N PRO A 262 -8.13 -20.02 8.99
CA PRO A 262 -8.35 -19.14 7.83
C PRO A 262 -9.29 -17.98 8.20
N PRO A 263 -9.29 -16.88 7.41
CA PRO A 263 -10.12 -15.71 7.72
C PRO A 263 -11.61 -16.02 7.72
N CYS A 264 -12.08 -16.97 6.89
CA CYS A 264 -13.47 -17.39 6.87
C CYS A 264 -13.94 -18.09 8.15
N ASN A 265 -13.02 -18.55 9.01
CA ASN A 265 -13.31 -19.20 10.29
C ASN A 265 -13.01 -18.30 11.49
N ASN A 266 -12.68 -17.03 11.25
CA ASN A 266 -12.27 -16.08 12.28
C ASN A 266 -12.80 -14.69 11.94
N LEU A 267 -14.00 -14.39 12.42
CA LEU A 267 -14.71 -13.17 12.08
C LEU A 267 -14.58 -12.14 13.20
N VAL A 268 -14.47 -10.87 12.83
CA VAL A 268 -14.45 -9.72 13.75
C VAL A 268 -15.32 -8.59 13.20
N HIS A 269 -15.72 -7.67 14.08
CA HIS A 269 -16.70 -6.63 13.77
C HIS A 269 -16.16 -5.21 14.02
N SER A 270 -14.96 -5.08 14.57
CA SER A 270 -14.42 -3.80 14.99
C SER A 270 -12.91 -3.68 14.80
N ALA A 271 -12.43 -2.44 14.72
CA ALA A 271 -11.00 -2.14 14.65
C ALA A 271 -10.26 -2.55 15.94
N ASP A 272 -10.94 -2.51 17.09
CA ASP A 272 -10.36 -2.88 18.37
C ASP A 272 -10.07 -4.39 18.43
N GLU A 273 -10.96 -5.22 17.88
CA GLU A 273 -10.72 -6.66 17.73
C GLU A 273 -9.55 -6.94 16.77
N VAL A 274 -9.46 -6.21 15.65
CA VAL A 274 -8.31 -6.33 14.72
C VAL A 274 -7.01 -5.92 15.42
N ARG A 275 -7.01 -4.82 16.17
CA ARG A 275 -5.84 -4.34 16.92
C ARG A 275 -5.39 -5.36 17.97
N ARG A 276 -6.34 -5.97 18.69
CA ARG A 276 -6.03 -7.05 19.65
C ARG A 276 -5.40 -8.24 18.95
N PHE A 277 -5.97 -8.67 17.82
CA PHE A 277 -5.40 -9.75 17.02
C PHE A 277 -3.97 -9.47 16.56
N VAL A 278 -3.67 -8.24 16.11
CA VAL A 278 -2.32 -7.81 15.72
C VAL A 278 -1.34 -7.93 16.89
N LEU A 279 -1.75 -7.49 18.08
CA LEU A 279 -0.92 -7.57 19.29
C LEU A 279 -0.66 -9.03 19.70
N ASP A 280 -1.68 -9.87 19.69
CA ASP A 280 -1.55 -11.30 19.99
C ASP A 280 -0.62 -11.98 18.96
N MET A 281 -0.77 -11.64 17.68
CA MET A 281 0.07 -12.17 16.61
C MET A 281 1.53 -11.72 16.75
N LYS A 282 1.79 -10.46 17.14
CA LYS A 282 3.15 -9.96 17.41
C LYS A 282 3.81 -10.75 18.54
N MET A 283 3.06 -11.10 19.59
CA MET A 283 3.56 -11.95 20.68
C MET A 283 3.84 -13.39 20.22
N ALA A 284 2.93 -13.99 19.45
CA ALA A 284 3.12 -15.33 18.91
C ALA A 284 4.30 -15.40 17.92
N HIS A 285 4.44 -14.40 17.03
CA HIS A 285 5.54 -14.29 16.08
C HIS A 285 6.90 -14.21 16.79
N ALA A 286 6.98 -13.48 17.91
CA ALA A 286 8.19 -13.43 18.72
C ALA A 286 8.56 -14.77 19.38
N GLN A 287 7.58 -15.66 19.62
CA GLN A 287 7.77 -16.99 20.21
C GLN A 287 8.11 -18.09 19.20
N LEU A 288 7.85 -17.86 17.90
CA LEU A 288 8.20 -18.79 16.82
C LEU A 288 9.69 -18.71 16.41
N LYS A 289 10.47 -17.87 17.10
CA LYS A 289 11.92 -17.72 16.98
C LYS A 289 12.64 -18.68 17.93
#